data_AF-A0A6A6JT17-F1
#
_entry.id   AF-A0A6A6JT17-F1
#
_cell.length_a   1.000
_cell.length_b   1.000
_cell.length_c   1.000
_cell.angle_alpha   90.00
_cell.angle_beta   90.00
_cell.angle_gamma   90.00
#
_symmetry.space_group_name_H-M   'P 1'
#
loop_
_entity.id
_entity.type
_entity.pdbx_description
1 polymer ?
#
loop_
_entity_poly.entity_id
_entity_poly.type
_entity_poly.pdbx_seq_one_letter_code
_entity_poly.pdbx_strand_id
1 'polypeptide(L)'
;MEHLKEFLQSQSSASVLAHALGIRIIPHAPSLLSNAIINVVDCESWERDGNKLTEIGLSTFSVHDMHAVPSPGDHGINLLKNVYFYHHRLTTTALLINGRWVAGNPTKNRFGNTRFVTPAEAKAALREAFNWPLKPAKGKGEPEYCPVIFMGHAIHNDLSMLSRALDFDVSLFGTAVMTIDTQELAPSLGVYTGPGHLISLRRLCESHGFEYRDTHTAGNDAAYTLFGAVFMVLNHFGIAGEGGLDAATDEGSSPTLTPQQVVDTIEALSRDQVDNWGVATFCERCDRYNHLRRDCRARVNCQVCLQANRKGAARSHMTSRCTWK
;
A
#
# COMPACT_ATOMS: atom_id res chain seq x y z
N MET A 1 21.55 1.30 12.75
CA MET A 1 20.51 2.10 12.07
C MET A 1 21.12 3.34 11.40
N GLU A 2 21.79 4.23 12.12
CA GLU A 2 22.34 5.47 11.55
C GLU A 2 23.30 5.26 10.36
N HIS A 3 24.29 4.37 10.51
CA HIS A 3 25.18 4.01 9.42
C HIS A 3 24.45 3.46 8.17
N LEU A 4 23.32 2.76 8.35
CA LEU A 4 22.50 2.31 7.22
C LEU A 4 21.78 3.50 6.54
N LYS A 5 21.30 4.48 7.31
CA LYS A 5 20.71 5.71 6.76
C LYS A 5 21.71 6.48 5.91
N GLU A 6 22.90 6.73 6.46
CA GLU A 6 24.00 7.39 5.75
C GLU A 6 24.39 6.65 4.45
N PHE A 7 24.49 5.31 4.53
CA PHE A 7 24.73 4.49 3.35
C PHE A 7 23.63 4.68 2.29
N LEU A 8 22.36 4.54 2.67
CA LEU A 8 21.22 4.63 1.75
C LEU A 8 21.05 6.02 1.13
N GLN A 9 21.44 7.10 1.82
CA GLN A 9 21.44 8.47 1.27
C GLN A 9 22.35 8.61 0.03
N SER A 10 23.37 7.76 -0.11
CA SER A 10 24.25 7.74 -1.28
C SER A 10 23.74 6.86 -2.43
N GLN A 11 22.62 6.16 -2.24
CA GLN A 11 22.08 5.20 -3.20
C GLN A 11 20.84 5.76 -3.90
N SER A 12 20.64 5.40 -5.18
CA SER A 12 19.39 5.72 -5.87
C SER A 12 18.26 4.82 -5.40
N SER A 13 17.03 5.32 -5.39
CA SER A 13 15.82 4.54 -5.07
C SER A 13 15.70 3.28 -5.92
N ALA A 14 16.08 3.36 -7.21
CA ALA A 14 16.12 2.22 -8.12
C ALA A 14 17.11 1.14 -7.66
N SER A 15 18.33 1.53 -7.24
CA SER A 15 19.34 0.58 -6.77
C SER A 15 18.92 -0.08 -5.46
N VAL A 16 18.32 0.68 -4.55
CA VAL A 16 17.83 0.16 -3.27
C VAL A 16 16.66 -0.79 -3.48
N LEU A 17 15.70 -0.46 -4.35
CA LEU A 17 14.59 -1.36 -4.67
C LEU A 17 15.07 -2.61 -5.42
N ALA A 18 16.03 -2.49 -6.35
CA ALA A 18 16.64 -3.64 -7.01
C ALA A 18 17.39 -4.55 -6.03
N HIS A 19 18.09 -3.98 -5.04
CA HIS A 19 18.67 -4.74 -3.94
C HIS A 19 17.57 -5.44 -3.14
N ALA A 20 16.53 -4.72 -2.73
CA ALA A 20 15.43 -5.27 -1.93
C ALA A 20 14.73 -6.46 -2.62
N LEU A 21 14.61 -6.41 -3.95
CA LEU A 21 14.01 -7.46 -4.77
C LEU A 21 14.97 -8.62 -5.12
N GLY A 22 16.23 -8.58 -4.66
CA GLY A 22 17.24 -9.59 -5.00
C GLY A 22 17.70 -9.56 -6.45
N ILE A 23 17.36 -8.51 -7.20
CA ILE A 23 17.69 -8.36 -8.63
C ILE A 23 19.15 -7.94 -8.81
N ARG A 24 19.58 -6.92 -8.06
CA ARG A 24 20.94 -6.40 -8.11
C ARG A 24 21.42 -5.98 -6.74
N ILE A 25 22.39 -6.71 -6.21
CA ILE A 25 22.93 -6.46 -4.88
C ILE A 25 23.89 -5.27 -4.93
N ILE A 26 23.57 -4.21 -4.17
CA ILE A 26 24.49 -3.11 -3.91
C ILE A 26 25.75 -3.64 -3.19
N PRO A 27 26.96 -3.46 -3.75
CA PRO A 27 28.21 -3.87 -3.10
C PRO A 27 28.41 -3.17 -1.76
N HIS A 28 28.97 -3.89 -0.78
CA HIS A 28 29.27 -3.36 0.55
C HIS A 28 28.06 -2.80 1.33
N ALA A 29 26.84 -3.14 0.93
CA ALA A 29 25.64 -2.78 1.69
C ALA A 29 25.74 -3.30 3.13
N PRO A 30 25.39 -2.49 4.15
CA PRO A 30 25.34 -2.96 5.52
C PRO A 30 24.43 -4.18 5.64
N SER A 31 24.86 -5.21 6.37
CA SER A 31 24.13 -6.49 6.52
C SER A 31 22.70 -6.30 7.06
N LEU A 32 22.47 -5.22 7.81
CA LEU A 32 21.14 -4.86 8.31
C LEU A 32 20.12 -4.62 7.18
N LEU A 33 20.56 -4.18 5.98
CA LEU A 33 19.68 -3.97 4.82
C LEU A 33 18.99 -5.27 4.36
N SER A 34 19.66 -6.42 4.49
CA SER A 34 19.07 -7.72 4.15
C SER A 34 17.89 -8.11 5.04
N ASN A 35 17.71 -7.44 6.18
CA ASN A 35 16.59 -7.64 7.08
C ASN A 35 15.51 -6.55 6.91
N ALA A 36 15.66 -5.65 5.94
CA ALA A 36 14.72 -4.55 5.78
C ALA A 36 13.31 -5.02 5.41
N ILE A 37 12.33 -4.22 5.83
CA ILE A 37 10.93 -4.36 5.44
C ILE A 37 10.58 -3.19 4.53
N ILE A 38 9.93 -3.48 3.41
CA ILE A 38 9.42 -2.46 2.50
C ILE A 38 7.92 -2.35 2.77
N ASN A 39 7.46 -1.14 3.11
CA ASN A 39 6.06 -0.84 3.33
C ASN A 39 5.58 0.15 2.27
N VAL A 40 4.74 -0.33 1.35
CA VAL A 40 4.05 0.50 0.36
C VAL A 40 2.75 0.99 0.96
N VAL A 41 2.58 2.31 1.07
CA VAL A 41 1.43 2.92 1.75
C VAL A 41 0.68 3.83 0.79
N ASP A 42 -0.64 3.77 0.89
CA ASP A 42 -1.56 4.73 0.30
C ASP A 42 -2.70 5.00 1.31
N CYS A 43 -3.20 6.23 1.36
CA CYS A 43 -4.25 6.65 2.29
C CYS A 43 -5.35 7.43 1.57
N GLU A 44 -6.60 7.07 1.88
CA GLU A 44 -7.77 7.83 1.42
C GLU A 44 -8.34 8.70 2.53
N SER A 45 -8.80 9.89 2.17
CA SER A 45 -9.57 10.76 3.08
C SER A 45 -10.84 11.26 2.43
N TRP A 46 -11.74 11.73 3.28
CA TRP A 46 -12.98 12.29 2.80
C TRP A 46 -12.77 13.59 2.04
N GLU A 47 -13.28 13.66 0.82
CA GLU A 47 -13.11 14.76 -0.13
C GLU A 47 -13.63 16.13 0.37
N ARG A 48 -14.42 16.16 1.45
CA ARG A 48 -14.93 17.39 2.07
C ARG A 48 -14.16 17.82 3.33
N ASP A 49 -13.35 16.94 3.89
CA ASP A 49 -12.51 17.23 5.05
C ASP A 49 -11.33 16.25 5.06
N GLY A 50 -10.19 16.69 4.51
CA GLY A 50 -8.96 15.90 4.40
C GLY A 50 -8.31 15.52 5.75
N ASN A 51 -8.90 15.91 6.88
CA ASN A 51 -8.54 15.39 8.20
C ASN A 51 -9.28 14.10 8.56
N LYS A 52 -10.29 13.71 7.78
CA LYS A 52 -11.03 12.47 7.99
C LYS A 52 -10.44 11.37 7.13
N LEU A 53 -9.39 10.72 7.63
CA LEU A 53 -8.85 9.50 7.06
C LEU A 53 -9.95 8.43 7.03
N THR A 54 -10.16 7.81 5.87
CA THR A 54 -11.20 6.79 5.65
C THR A 54 -10.59 5.41 5.51
N GLU A 55 -9.47 5.30 4.80
CA GLU A 55 -8.86 4.03 4.43
C GLU A 55 -7.33 4.11 4.49
N ILE A 56 -6.70 2.98 4.79
CA ILE A 56 -5.25 2.78 4.75
C ILE A 56 -5.01 1.52 3.92
N GLY A 57 -4.20 1.65 2.88
CA GLY A 57 -3.64 0.55 2.12
C GLY A 57 -2.20 0.30 2.55
N LEU A 58 -1.83 -0.96 2.72
CA LEU A 58 -0.46 -1.35 3.00
C LEU A 58 -0.12 -2.61 2.20
N SER A 59 0.91 -2.54 1.37
CA SER A 59 1.54 -3.72 0.77
C SER A 59 2.95 -3.87 1.33
N THR A 60 3.29 -5.03 1.89
CA THR A 60 4.56 -5.21 2.61
C THR A 60 5.30 -6.48 2.20
N PHE A 61 6.62 -6.40 2.21
CA PHE A 61 7.49 -7.56 2.01
C PHE A 61 8.83 -7.41 2.74
N SER A 62 9.47 -8.54 3.03
CA SER A 62 10.82 -8.60 3.59
C SER A 62 11.87 -8.74 2.51
N VAL A 63 12.97 -7.98 2.61
CA VAL A 63 14.15 -8.15 1.75
C VAL A 63 14.72 -9.56 1.87
N HIS A 64 14.75 -10.12 3.08
CA HIS A 64 15.22 -11.48 3.33
C HIS A 64 14.43 -12.50 2.52
N ASP A 65 13.10 -12.39 2.52
CA ASP A 65 12.24 -13.35 1.83
C ASP A 65 12.33 -13.18 0.31
N MET A 66 12.52 -11.96 -0.18
CA MET A 66 12.79 -11.71 -1.60
C MET A 66 14.13 -12.29 -2.05
N HIS A 67 15.18 -12.19 -1.22
CA HIS A 67 16.49 -12.80 -1.50
C HIS A 67 16.46 -14.34 -1.48
N ALA A 68 15.49 -14.93 -0.78
CA ALA A 68 15.30 -16.38 -0.75
C ALA A 68 14.60 -16.92 -2.00
N VAL A 69 14.03 -16.05 -2.85
CA VAL A 69 13.39 -16.45 -4.11
C VAL A 69 14.46 -16.80 -5.16
N PRO A 70 14.51 -18.04 -5.69
CA PRO A 70 15.57 -18.46 -6.61
C PRO A 70 15.60 -17.70 -7.95
N SER A 71 14.43 -17.30 -8.45
CA SER A 71 14.31 -16.50 -9.66
C SER A 71 13.04 -15.64 -9.63
N PRO A 72 13.06 -14.41 -10.18
CA PRO A 72 11.89 -13.53 -10.20
C PRO A 72 10.68 -14.14 -10.94
N GLY A 73 10.91 -14.96 -11.95
CA GLY A 73 9.88 -15.45 -12.87
C GLY A 73 9.33 -14.33 -13.78
N ASP A 74 8.36 -14.68 -14.63
CA ASP A 74 7.71 -13.73 -15.55
C ASP A 74 7.20 -12.50 -14.79
N HIS A 75 7.68 -11.33 -15.21
CA HIS A 75 7.41 -10.04 -14.58
C HIS A 75 7.51 -10.06 -13.04
N GLY A 76 8.40 -10.87 -12.45
CA GLY A 76 8.60 -10.91 -11.00
C GLY A 76 7.50 -11.63 -10.22
N ILE A 77 6.67 -12.44 -10.86
CA ILE A 77 5.56 -13.15 -10.19
C ILE A 77 6.00 -13.96 -8.96
N ASN A 78 7.19 -14.57 -8.96
CA ASN A 78 7.67 -15.35 -7.83
C ASN A 78 8.07 -14.45 -6.65
N LEU A 79 8.54 -13.23 -6.91
CA LEU A 79 8.77 -12.21 -5.88
C LEU A 79 7.42 -11.74 -5.32
N LEU A 80 6.50 -11.33 -6.20
CA LEU A 80 5.22 -10.73 -5.81
C LEU A 80 4.31 -11.66 -4.99
N LYS A 81 4.47 -12.99 -5.12
CA LYS A 81 3.80 -13.98 -4.25
C LYS A 81 4.18 -13.86 -2.77
N ASN A 82 5.30 -13.23 -2.44
CA ASN A 82 5.80 -13.02 -1.08
C ASN A 82 5.37 -11.68 -0.47
N VAL A 83 4.43 -10.98 -1.11
CA VAL A 83 3.90 -9.70 -0.64
C VAL A 83 2.62 -9.93 0.15
N TYR A 84 2.48 -9.26 1.29
CA TYR A 84 1.24 -9.21 2.07
C TYR A 84 0.48 -7.91 1.79
N PHE A 85 -0.82 -8.02 1.58
CA PHE A 85 -1.71 -6.91 1.22
C PHE A 85 -2.76 -6.69 2.32
N TYR A 86 -2.84 -5.46 2.81
CA TYR A 86 -3.76 -5.05 3.86
C TYR A 86 -4.60 -3.86 3.41
N HIS A 87 -5.89 -3.91 3.77
CA HIS A 87 -6.81 -2.83 3.52
C HIS A 87 -7.65 -2.54 4.77
N HIS A 88 -7.37 -1.42 5.42
CA HIS A 88 -8.01 -1.02 6.67
C HIS A 88 -8.96 0.15 6.44
N ARG A 89 -10.22 -0.03 6.81
CA ARG A 89 -11.23 1.03 6.83
C ARG A 89 -11.49 1.47 8.25
N LEU A 90 -11.39 2.76 8.52
CA LEU A 90 -11.60 3.29 9.87
C LEU A 90 -13.09 3.27 10.21
N THR A 91 -13.48 2.53 11.25
CA THR A 91 -14.88 2.41 11.71
C THR A 91 -15.52 3.78 12.00
N THR A 92 -14.74 4.77 12.44
CA THR A 92 -15.16 6.15 12.71
C THR A 92 -15.66 6.88 11.47
N THR A 93 -15.05 6.62 10.32
CA THR A 93 -15.21 7.36 9.06
C THR A 93 -15.65 6.48 7.88
N ALA A 94 -15.86 5.19 8.06
CA ALA A 94 -16.20 4.26 6.98
C ALA A 94 -17.51 4.59 6.23
N LEU A 95 -18.43 5.37 6.82
CA LEU A 95 -19.62 5.85 6.12
C LEU A 95 -19.31 6.95 5.07
N LEU A 96 -18.16 7.62 5.21
CA LEU A 96 -17.73 8.69 4.32
C LEU A 96 -17.22 8.07 3.02
N ILE A 97 -17.90 8.36 1.92
CA ILE A 97 -17.57 7.86 0.59
C ILE A 97 -17.42 9.07 -0.33
N ASN A 98 -16.30 9.13 -1.05
CA ASN A 98 -16.04 10.18 -2.02
C ASN A 98 -16.83 9.90 -3.30
N GLY A 99 -17.37 10.95 -3.91
CA GLY A 99 -18.17 10.79 -5.13
C GLY A 99 -18.40 12.05 -5.94
N ARG A 100 -18.04 13.23 -5.42
CA ARG A 100 -18.26 14.50 -6.12
C ARG A 100 -17.07 14.90 -6.99
N TRP A 101 -15.85 14.80 -6.46
CA TRP A 101 -14.64 15.25 -7.15
C TRP A 101 -13.71 14.09 -7.46
N VAL A 102 -13.60 13.14 -6.52
CA VAL A 102 -12.76 11.95 -6.66
C VAL A 102 -13.64 10.75 -6.36
N ALA A 103 -14.19 10.10 -7.38
CA ALA A 103 -15.10 8.99 -7.17
C ALA A 103 -14.31 7.76 -6.70
N GLY A 104 -14.56 7.33 -5.46
CA GLY A 104 -13.96 6.12 -4.87
C GLY A 104 -15.02 5.09 -4.49
N ASN A 105 -14.62 3.82 -4.43
CA ASN A 105 -15.49 2.76 -3.96
C ASN A 105 -14.77 1.84 -2.95
N PRO A 106 -14.85 2.15 -1.64
CA PRO A 106 -14.16 1.42 -0.60
C PRO A 106 -14.56 -0.07 -0.47
N THR A 107 -15.66 -0.46 -1.13
CA THR A 107 -16.15 -1.84 -1.12
C THR A 107 -15.54 -2.71 -2.22
N LYS A 108 -14.76 -2.12 -3.12
CA LYS A 108 -14.12 -2.80 -4.25
C LYS A 108 -12.61 -3.00 -4.07
N ASN A 109 -12.20 -3.31 -2.85
CA ASN A 109 -10.84 -3.73 -2.59
C ASN A 109 -10.54 -5.06 -3.30
N ARG A 110 -9.49 -5.06 -4.11
CA ARG A 110 -9.04 -6.13 -5.00
C ARG A 110 -7.98 -7.01 -4.35
N PHE A 111 -7.10 -6.43 -3.52
CA PHE A 111 -5.97 -7.13 -2.92
C PHE A 111 -6.12 -7.31 -1.41
N GLY A 112 -5.83 -8.51 -0.92
CA GLY A 112 -6.03 -8.86 0.49
C GLY A 112 -7.51 -8.82 0.88
N ASN A 113 -7.76 -8.59 2.17
CA ASN A 113 -9.09 -8.54 2.76
C ASN A 113 -9.35 -7.19 3.46
N THR A 114 -10.52 -6.59 3.21
CA THR A 114 -10.91 -5.37 3.92
C THR A 114 -11.20 -5.69 5.38
N ARG A 115 -10.53 -5.00 6.30
CA ARG A 115 -10.81 -5.02 7.74
C ARG A 115 -11.29 -3.67 8.21
N PHE A 116 -12.22 -3.69 9.15
CA PHE A 116 -12.70 -2.49 9.82
C PHE A 116 -12.00 -2.35 11.16
N VAL A 117 -11.26 -1.26 11.31
CA VAL A 117 -10.41 -0.98 12.48
C VAL A 117 -10.88 0.28 13.18
N THR A 118 -10.74 0.33 14.50
CA THR A 118 -10.77 1.59 15.25
C THR A 118 -9.50 2.40 14.96
N PRO A 119 -9.50 3.73 15.20
CA PRO A 119 -8.27 4.52 15.09
C PRO A 119 -7.10 3.99 15.94
N ALA A 120 -7.40 3.44 17.12
CA ALA A 120 -6.40 2.83 18.00
C ALA A 120 -5.81 1.54 17.40
N GLU A 121 -6.65 0.66 16.86
CA GLU A 121 -6.19 -0.54 16.16
C GLU A 121 -5.40 -0.20 14.89
N ALA A 122 -5.85 0.80 14.11
CA ALA A 122 -5.10 1.27 12.93
C ALA A 122 -3.70 1.76 13.32
N LYS A 123 -3.59 2.57 14.37
CA LYS A 123 -2.29 3.05 14.88
C LYS A 123 -1.42 1.90 15.39
N ALA A 124 -2.01 0.91 16.05
CA ALA A 124 -1.30 -0.27 16.53
C ALA A 124 -0.80 -1.16 15.37
N ALA A 125 -1.64 -1.38 14.36
CA ALA A 125 -1.30 -2.12 13.13
C ALA A 125 -0.14 -1.47 12.39
N LEU A 126 -0.17 -0.15 12.22
CA LEU A 126 0.96 0.59 11.67
C LEU A 126 2.19 0.41 12.54
N ARG A 127 2.11 0.65 13.85
CA ARG A 127 3.26 0.46 14.76
C ARG A 127 3.89 -0.92 14.66
N GLU A 128 3.10 -1.97 14.53
CA GLU A 128 3.59 -3.34 14.29
C GLU A 128 4.30 -3.44 12.93
N ALA A 129 3.68 -2.92 11.87
CA ALA A 129 4.27 -2.86 10.53
C ALA A 129 5.61 -2.09 10.49
N PHE A 130 5.88 -1.20 11.46
CA PHE A 130 7.12 -0.41 11.55
C PHE A 130 8.13 -0.90 12.59
N ASN A 131 7.78 -1.89 13.41
CA ASN A 131 8.62 -2.43 14.47
C ASN A 131 8.69 -3.95 14.40
N TRP A 132 9.01 -4.46 13.21
CA TRP A 132 9.25 -5.89 13.02
C TRP A 132 10.48 -6.30 13.83
N PRO A 133 10.37 -7.31 14.72
CA PRO A 133 11.50 -7.75 15.50
C PRO A 133 12.53 -8.38 14.56
N LEU A 134 13.77 -7.92 14.65
CA LEU A 134 14.90 -8.64 14.09
C LEU A 134 14.94 -10.00 14.81
N LYS A 135 14.94 -11.11 14.07
CA LYS A 135 15.05 -12.45 14.68
C LYS A 135 16.31 -12.43 15.57
N PRO A 136 16.19 -12.73 16.88
CA PRO A 136 17.30 -12.48 17.79
C PRO A 136 18.49 -13.37 17.41
N ALA A 137 19.65 -12.75 17.21
CA ALA A 137 20.91 -13.43 17.56
C ALA A 137 20.84 -13.69 19.06
N LYS A 138 20.78 -14.97 19.46
CA LYS A 138 20.68 -15.45 20.85
C LYS A 138 21.38 -14.52 21.86
N GLY A 139 20.64 -13.62 22.53
CA GLY A 139 21.21 -12.65 23.45
C GLY A 139 20.16 -11.85 24.22
N LYS A 140 20.40 -11.62 25.52
CA LYS A 140 19.52 -10.91 26.47
C LYS A 140 19.62 -9.38 26.31
N GLY A 141 19.32 -8.86 25.12
CA GLY A 141 19.22 -7.42 24.83
C GLY A 141 17.77 -6.96 24.59
N GLU A 142 17.56 -5.65 24.53
CA GLU A 142 16.33 -5.08 23.96
C GLU A 142 16.11 -5.61 22.53
N PRO A 143 14.86 -5.80 22.09
CA PRO A 143 14.60 -6.27 20.73
C PRO A 143 15.17 -5.27 19.71
N GLU A 144 16.12 -5.73 18.89
CA GLU A 144 16.49 -5.01 17.69
C GLU A 144 15.34 -5.10 16.68
N TYR A 145 15.09 -4.01 15.95
CA TYR A 145 14.01 -3.93 14.96
C TYR A 145 14.58 -3.86 13.55
N CYS A 146 13.86 -4.45 12.59
CA CYS A 146 14.19 -4.36 11.17
C CYS A 146 14.16 -2.89 10.70
N PRO A 147 15.08 -2.47 9.82
CA PRO A 147 14.96 -1.18 9.16
C PRO A 147 13.74 -1.21 8.22
N VAL A 148 13.08 -0.06 8.07
CA VAL A 148 11.88 0.08 7.24
C VAL A 148 12.11 1.11 6.15
N ILE A 149 11.79 0.71 4.92
CA ILE A 149 11.79 1.56 3.74
C ILE A 149 10.34 1.82 3.35
N PHE A 150 9.97 3.10 3.28
CA PHE A 150 8.65 3.50 2.81
C PHE A 150 8.63 3.57 1.30
N MET A 151 7.51 3.17 0.71
CA MET A 151 7.26 3.41 -0.69
C MET A 151 5.85 3.92 -0.90
N GLY A 152 5.65 4.79 -1.89
CA GLY A 152 4.33 5.28 -2.23
C GLY A 152 4.30 6.01 -3.56
N HIS A 153 3.20 6.71 -3.80
CA HIS A 153 2.99 7.51 -5.00
C HIS A 153 2.53 8.90 -4.56
N ALA A 154 3.46 9.87 -4.49
CA ALA A 154 3.30 11.11 -3.70
C ALA A 154 3.22 10.86 -2.19
N ILE A 155 4.08 9.98 -1.68
CA ILE A 155 4.04 9.39 -0.32
C ILE A 155 4.01 10.42 0.83
N HIS A 156 4.57 11.62 0.61
CA HIS A 156 4.55 12.70 1.59
C HIS A 156 3.11 13.10 1.99
N ASN A 157 2.15 13.00 1.07
CA ASN A 157 0.76 13.27 1.35
C ASN A 157 0.17 12.25 2.32
N ASP A 158 0.42 10.96 2.07
CA ASP A 158 -0.05 9.86 2.92
C ASP A 158 0.53 9.95 4.34
N LEU A 159 1.84 10.22 4.45
CA LEU A 159 2.49 10.37 5.76
C LEU A 159 1.92 11.55 6.55
N SER A 160 1.63 12.67 5.88
CA SER A 160 0.95 13.81 6.49
C SER A 160 -0.46 13.46 6.95
N MET A 161 -1.20 12.65 6.18
CA MET A 161 -2.53 12.18 6.54
C MET A 161 -2.50 11.28 7.78
N LEU A 162 -1.59 10.30 7.83
CA LEU A 162 -1.40 9.42 8.97
C LEU A 162 -1.02 10.20 10.24
N SER A 163 -0.10 11.15 10.13
CA SER A 163 0.30 12.01 11.24
C SER A 163 -0.90 12.81 11.80
N ARG A 164 -1.65 13.50 10.94
CA ARG A 164 -2.80 14.31 11.37
C ARG A 164 -3.96 13.48 11.92
N ALA A 165 -4.27 12.34 11.31
CA ALA A 165 -5.47 11.57 11.65
C ALA A 165 -5.26 10.58 12.81
N LEU A 166 -4.05 10.02 12.93
CA LEU A 166 -3.75 8.95 13.90
C LEU A 166 -2.64 9.33 14.89
N ASP A 167 -2.06 10.53 14.78
CA ASP A 167 -0.85 10.89 15.53
C ASP A 167 0.24 9.83 15.29
N PHE A 168 0.39 9.45 14.01
CA PHE A 168 1.36 8.48 13.52
C PHE A 168 2.42 9.22 12.71
N ASP A 169 3.44 9.73 13.39
CA ASP A 169 4.56 10.41 12.75
C ASP A 169 5.72 9.43 12.52
N VAL A 170 5.93 9.11 11.24
CA VAL A 170 7.00 8.22 10.77
C VAL A 170 8.38 8.70 11.17
N SER A 171 8.61 10.02 11.23
CA SER A 171 9.92 10.58 11.57
C SER A 171 10.36 10.26 13.00
N LEU A 172 9.40 9.92 13.87
CA LEU A 172 9.65 9.51 15.25
C LEU A 172 10.08 8.04 15.35
N PHE A 173 9.93 7.24 14.28
CA PHE A 173 10.36 5.85 14.28
C PHE A 173 11.83 5.76 13.89
N GLY A 174 12.66 5.36 14.85
CA GLY A 174 14.09 5.11 14.61
C GLY A 174 14.34 4.09 13.51
N THR A 175 13.38 3.20 13.24
CA THR A 175 13.43 2.14 12.21
C THR A 175 13.27 2.64 10.78
N ALA A 176 12.68 3.82 10.55
CA ALA A 176 12.54 4.38 9.21
C ALA A 176 13.90 4.81 8.65
N VAL A 177 14.35 4.21 7.55
CA VAL A 177 15.70 4.47 6.99
C VAL A 177 15.71 5.14 5.62
N MET A 178 14.65 5.01 4.82
CA MET A 178 14.56 5.60 3.48
C MET A 178 13.10 5.68 3.03
N THR A 179 12.82 6.60 2.11
CA THR A 179 11.55 6.71 1.39
C THR A 179 11.80 6.61 -0.11
N ILE A 180 10.94 5.89 -0.82
CA ILE A 180 10.94 5.73 -2.28
C ILE A 180 9.61 6.26 -2.80
N ASP A 181 9.64 7.33 -3.60
CA ASP A 181 8.44 7.83 -4.29
C ASP A 181 8.45 7.36 -5.75
N THR A 182 7.40 6.65 -6.15
CA THR A 182 7.26 6.17 -7.54
C THR A 182 7.11 7.31 -8.55
N GLN A 183 6.68 8.49 -8.12
CA GLN A 183 6.64 9.69 -8.97
C GLN A 183 8.03 10.26 -9.28
N GLU A 184 9.00 10.04 -8.40
CA GLU A 184 10.40 10.41 -8.60
C GLU A 184 11.18 9.28 -9.29
N LEU A 185 10.84 8.02 -8.96
CA LEU A 185 11.46 6.85 -9.54
C LEU A 185 11.22 6.76 -11.06
N ALA A 186 9.98 6.96 -11.50
CA ALA A 186 9.61 6.84 -12.92
C ALA A 186 10.45 7.73 -13.87
N PRO A 187 10.58 9.05 -13.66
CA PRO A 187 11.45 9.87 -14.51
C PRO A 187 12.93 9.51 -14.35
N SER A 188 13.39 9.11 -13.15
CA SER A 188 14.79 8.69 -12.96
C SER A 188 15.19 7.46 -13.78
N LEU A 189 14.20 6.64 -14.15
CA LEU A 189 14.36 5.43 -14.97
C LEU A 189 13.96 5.64 -16.43
N GLY A 190 13.61 6.86 -16.84
CA GLY A 190 13.19 7.17 -18.22
C GLY A 190 11.79 6.68 -18.59
N VAL A 191 10.99 6.21 -17.63
CA VAL A 191 9.62 5.71 -17.85
C VAL A 191 8.65 6.86 -18.18
N TYR A 192 8.95 8.06 -17.68
CA TYR A 192 8.14 9.26 -17.94
C TYR A 192 9.03 10.49 -18.17
N THR A 193 8.80 11.16 -19.29
CA THR A 193 9.54 12.38 -19.71
C THR A 193 8.59 13.54 -20.04
N GLY A 194 7.33 13.47 -19.60
CA GLY A 194 6.32 14.48 -19.89
C GLY A 194 6.56 15.83 -19.18
N PRO A 195 6.11 16.95 -19.75
CA PRO A 195 6.30 18.27 -19.16
C PRO A 195 5.43 18.50 -17.92
N GLY A 196 6.05 19.00 -16.85
CA GLY A 196 5.38 19.70 -15.74
C GLY A 196 4.47 18.88 -14.82
N HIS A 197 4.32 17.58 -15.03
CA HIS A 197 3.48 16.72 -14.21
C HIS A 197 4.23 15.48 -13.74
N LEU A 198 4.16 15.18 -12.45
CA LEU A 198 4.53 13.88 -11.93
C LEU A 198 3.61 12.82 -12.58
N ILE A 199 4.14 11.63 -12.89
CA ILE A 199 3.35 10.55 -13.51
C ILE A 199 2.18 10.20 -12.57
N SER A 200 0.98 10.02 -13.11
CA SER A 200 -0.15 9.50 -12.33
C SER A 200 -0.05 7.99 -12.18
N LEU A 201 -0.61 7.44 -11.10
CA LEU A 201 -0.62 5.99 -10.89
C LEU A 201 -1.27 5.24 -12.06
N ARG A 202 -2.37 5.78 -12.62
CA ARG A 202 -3.00 5.27 -13.85
C ARG A 202 -1.98 5.13 -14.99
N ARG A 203 -1.25 6.21 -15.29
CA ARG A 203 -0.31 6.24 -16.40
C ARG A 203 0.90 5.34 -16.14
N LEU A 204 1.32 5.20 -14.89
CA LEU A 204 2.37 4.26 -14.47
C LEU A 204 1.95 2.81 -14.72
N CYS A 205 0.69 2.45 -14.41
CA CYS A 205 0.16 1.12 -14.69
C CYS A 205 0.09 0.86 -16.21
N GLU A 206 -0.44 1.83 -16.96
CA GLU A 206 -0.56 1.75 -18.42
C GLU A 206 0.81 1.63 -19.11
N SER A 207 1.85 2.33 -18.64
CA SER A 207 3.21 2.22 -19.21
C SER A 207 3.85 0.85 -19.01
N HIS A 208 3.28 0.01 -18.14
CA HIS A 208 3.75 -1.36 -17.90
C HIS A 208 2.70 -2.41 -18.27
N GLY A 209 1.67 -2.05 -19.05
CA GLY A 209 0.78 -3.01 -19.69
C GLY A 209 -0.20 -3.70 -18.74
N PHE A 210 -0.62 -3.05 -17.65
CA PHE A 210 -1.69 -3.55 -16.78
C PHE A 210 -2.70 -2.45 -16.41
N GLU A 211 -3.93 -2.86 -16.12
CA GLU A 211 -5.06 -1.98 -15.84
C GLU A 211 -5.09 -1.50 -14.39
N TYR A 212 -5.30 -0.19 -14.23
CA TYR A 212 -5.59 0.43 -12.94
C TYR A 212 -7.10 0.38 -12.64
N ARG A 213 -7.55 -0.67 -11.95
CA ARG A 213 -8.97 -0.98 -11.68
C ARG A 213 -9.38 -0.57 -10.27
N ASP A 214 -10.65 -0.19 -10.11
CA ASP A 214 -11.25 0.15 -8.81
C ASP A 214 -10.41 1.16 -8.01
N THR A 215 -10.02 2.22 -8.71
CA THR A 215 -9.18 3.34 -8.24
C THR A 215 -9.78 4.05 -7.03
N HIS A 216 -8.95 4.75 -6.26
CA HIS A 216 -9.37 5.46 -5.05
C HIS A 216 -9.92 4.49 -4.01
N THR A 217 -9.22 3.37 -3.88
CA THR A 217 -9.34 2.40 -2.79
C THR A 217 -7.92 2.18 -2.30
N ALA A 218 -7.62 2.63 -1.08
CA ALA A 218 -6.24 2.70 -0.61
C ALA A 218 -5.47 1.37 -0.73
N GLY A 219 -6.13 0.24 -0.44
CA GLY A 219 -5.53 -1.09 -0.59
C GLY A 219 -5.14 -1.43 -2.04
N ASN A 220 -5.95 -1.02 -3.01
CA ASN A 220 -5.66 -1.19 -4.43
C ASN A 220 -4.51 -0.29 -4.86
N ASP A 221 -4.55 0.97 -4.44
CA ASP A 221 -3.62 2.00 -4.91
C ASP A 221 -2.21 1.73 -4.35
N ALA A 222 -2.09 1.23 -3.13
CA ALA A 222 -0.85 0.70 -2.58
C ALA A 222 -0.32 -0.52 -3.38
N ALA A 223 -1.19 -1.46 -3.74
CA ALA A 223 -0.80 -2.65 -4.52
C ALA A 223 -0.35 -2.27 -5.94
N TYR A 224 -1.08 -1.40 -6.63
CA TYR A 224 -0.73 -0.92 -7.95
C TYR A 224 0.54 -0.07 -7.96
N THR A 225 0.79 0.70 -6.90
CA THR A 225 2.07 1.39 -6.68
C THR A 225 3.22 0.39 -6.58
N LEU A 226 3.03 -0.70 -5.83
CA LEU A 226 4.03 -1.77 -5.74
C LEU A 226 4.30 -2.44 -7.09
N PHE A 227 3.25 -2.84 -7.83
CA PHE A 227 3.42 -3.46 -9.15
C PHE A 227 4.16 -2.53 -10.12
N GLY A 228 3.77 -1.25 -10.16
CA GLY A 228 4.47 -0.24 -10.94
C GLY A 228 5.95 -0.15 -10.57
N ALA A 229 6.28 -0.09 -9.27
CA ALA A 229 7.66 -0.02 -8.80
C ALA A 229 8.48 -1.26 -9.17
N VAL A 230 7.93 -2.45 -8.99
CA VAL A 230 8.59 -3.73 -9.33
C VAL A 230 8.82 -3.82 -10.84
N PHE A 231 7.81 -3.51 -11.66
CA PHE A 231 7.93 -3.58 -13.11
C PHE A 231 8.89 -2.53 -13.66
N MET A 232 8.92 -1.31 -13.10
CA MET A 232 9.93 -0.30 -13.44
C MET A 232 11.35 -0.83 -13.26
N VAL A 233 11.63 -1.44 -12.09
CA VAL A 233 12.96 -1.96 -11.77
C VAL A 233 13.31 -3.18 -12.63
N LEU A 234 12.39 -4.14 -12.78
CA LEU A 234 12.64 -5.32 -13.62
C LEU A 234 12.92 -4.94 -15.07
N ASN A 235 12.17 -3.99 -15.64
CA ASN A 235 12.39 -3.49 -17.00
C ASN A 235 13.72 -2.76 -17.11
N HIS A 236 14.04 -1.88 -16.16
CA HIS A 236 15.28 -1.10 -16.18
C HIS A 236 16.55 -1.97 -16.14
N PHE A 237 16.50 -3.08 -15.39
CA PHE A 237 17.62 -4.01 -15.28
C PHE A 237 17.57 -5.18 -16.29
N GLY A 238 16.64 -5.15 -17.26
CA GLY A 238 16.55 -6.17 -18.32
C GLY A 238 16.14 -7.56 -17.83
N ILE A 239 15.38 -7.64 -16.72
CA ILE A 239 14.94 -8.90 -16.09
C ILE A 239 13.51 -9.26 -16.45
N ALA A 240 12.67 -8.28 -16.77
CA ALA A 240 11.35 -8.57 -17.31
C ALA A 240 11.54 -9.19 -18.70
N GLY A 241 11.12 -10.45 -18.87
CA GLY A 241 11.11 -11.05 -20.20
C GLY A 241 10.35 -10.12 -21.16
N GLU A 242 11.02 -9.79 -22.26
CA GLU A 242 10.56 -9.11 -23.47
C GLU A 242 9.33 -8.18 -23.33
N GLY A 243 9.57 -6.92 -23.00
CA GLY A 243 8.54 -5.86 -23.05
C GLY A 243 9.06 -4.41 -23.11
N GLY A 244 10.37 -4.21 -23.29
CA GLY A 244 11.00 -2.89 -23.45
C GLY A 244 11.71 -2.79 -24.80
N LEU A 245 11.48 -1.68 -25.50
CA LEU A 245 12.04 -1.35 -26.81
C LEU A 245 13.57 -1.54 -26.82
N ASP A 246 14.07 -2.26 -27.82
CA ASP A 246 15.48 -2.43 -28.18
C ASP A 246 16.36 -3.26 -27.23
N ALA A 247 16.18 -4.59 -27.22
CA ALA A 247 17.27 -5.51 -26.90
C ALA A 247 17.18 -6.77 -27.74
N ALA A 248 18.09 -6.90 -28.70
CA ALA A 248 18.41 -8.17 -29.33
C ALA A 248 19.19 -9.02 -28.32
N THR A 249 18.72 -10.23 -27.98
CA THR A 249 19.43 -11.51 -28.19
C THR A 249 18.75 -12.69 -27.47
N ASP A 250 18.94 -13.85 -28.11
CA ASP A 250 18.85 -15.25 -27.68
C ASP A 250 17.49 -15.92 -27.44
N GLU A 251 17.27 -16.92 -28.31
CA GLU A 251 16.20 -17.90 -28.30
C GLU A 251 16.14 -18.67 -26.97
N GLY A 252 14.98 -18.71 -26.34
CA GLY A 252 14.77 -19.67 -25.25
C GLY A 252 13.37 -19.73 -24.65
N SER A 253 12.80 -18.60 -24.22
CA SER A 253 11.41 -18.55 -23.74
C SER A 253 10.94 -17.09 -23.68
N SER A 254 10.06 -16.67 -24.59
CA SER A 254 9.30 -15.44 -24.36
C SER A 254 8.46 -15.60 -23.08
N PRO A 255 8.13 -14.49 -22.38
CA PRO A 255 7.24 -14.53 -21.22
C PRO A 255 5.97 -15.32 -21.52
N THR A 256 5.62 -16.22 -20.63
CA THR A 256 4.37 -16.98 -20.72
C THR A 256 3.19 -16.22 -20.13
N LEU A 257 3.47 -15.28 -19.22
CA LEU A 257 2.49 -14.40 -18.59
C LEU A 257 2.70 -12.95 -18.99
N THR A 258 1.62 -12.24 -19.26
CA THR A 258 1.62 -10.77 -19.40
C THR A 258 1.67 -10.09 -18.03
N PRO A 259 2.06 -8.80 -17.95
CA PRO A 259 1.99 -8.03 -16.70
C PRO A 259 0.59 -8.07 -16.06
N GLN A 260 -0.47 -7.96 -16.88
CA GLN A 260 -1.85 -8.06 -16.42
C GLN A 260 -2.17 -9.43 -15.81
N GLN A 261 -1.72 -10.53 -16.44
CA GLN A 261 -1.93 -11.89 -15.89
C GLN A 261 -1.19 -12.09 -14.57
N VAL A 262 -0.01 -11.49 -14.39
CA VAL A 262 0.70 -11.50 -13.11
C VAL A 262 -0.12 -10.76 -12.05
N VAL A 263 -0.59 -9.54 -12.34
CA VAL A 263 -1.44 -8.77 -11.41
C VAL A 263 -2.71 -9.54 -11.04
N ASP A 264 -3.43 -10.12 -12.00
CA ASP A 264 -4.64 -10.92 -11.75
C ASP A 264 -4.34 -12.18 -10.90
N THR A 265 -3.18 -12.81 -11.11
CA THR A 265 -2.76 -13.97 -10.32
C THR A 265 -2.49 -13.57 -8.86
N ILE A 266 -1.73 -12.49 -8.64
CA ILE A 266 -1.44 -12.01 -7.29
C ILE A 266 -2.71 -11.52 -6.59
N GLU A 267 -3.61 -10.88 -7.31
CA GLU A 267 -4.92 -10.50 -6.81
C GLU A 267 -5.69 -11.71 -6.26
N ALA A 268 -5.79 -12.79 -7.03
CA ALA A 268 -6.48 -14.01 -6.62
C ALA A 268 -5.82 -14.64 -5.39
N LEU A 269 -4.49 -14.79 -5.40
CA LEU A 269 -3.73 -15.39 -4.29
C LEU A 269 -3.82 -14.56 -3.00
N SER A 270 -3.86 -13.22 -3.12
CA SER A 270 -3.91 -12.34 -1.96
C SER A 270 -5.17 -12.52 -1.11
N ARG A 271 -6.25 -13.10 -1.66
CA ARG A 271 -7.51 -13.32 -0.93
C ARG A 271 -7.41 -14.33 0.20
N ASP A 272 -6.46 -15.25 0.11
CA ASP A 272 -6.22 -16.25 1.15
C ASP A 272 -5.39 -15.71 2.32
N GLN A 273 -4.91 -14.46 2.22
CA GLN A 273 -4.13 -13.82 3.29
C GLN A 273 -5.00 -13.45 4.48
N VAL A 274 -4.47 -13.71 5.67
CA VAL A 274 -5.14 -13.43 6.94
C VAL A 274 -4.64 -12.11 7.50
N ASP A 275 -5.57 -11.20 7.75
CA ASP A 275 -5.34 -9.98 8.53
C ASP A 275 -6.02 -10.13 9.90
N ASN A 276 -5.22 -10.06 10.95
CA ASN A 276 -5.66 -10.22 12.33
C ASN A 276 -6.15 -8.92 12.97
N TRP A 277 -6.07 -7.79 12.28
CA TRP A 277 -6.52 -6.50 12.79
C TRP A 277 -8.03 -6.28 12.59
N GLY A 278 -8.64 -5.61 13.56
CA GLY A 278 -10.04 -5.21 13.53
C GLY A 278 -10.98 -6.38 13.24
N VAL A 279 -12.07 -6.12 12.50
CA VAL A 279 -13.05 -7.16 12.12
C VAL A 279 -13.37 -7.16 10.63
N ALA A 280 -13.77 -8.31 10.09
CA ALA A 280 -14.17 -8.43 8.68
C ALA A 280 -15.55 -7.81 8.39
N THR A 281 -16.43 -7.71 9.39
CA THR A 281 -17.80 -7.22 9.21
C THR A 281 -18.10 -6.04 10.11
N PHE A 282 -18.45 -4.91 9.51
CA PHE A 282 -18.95 -3.74 10.21
C PHE A 282 -20.01 -3.05 9.36
N CYS A 283 -21.09 -2.63 10.00
CA CYS A 283 -22.19 -1.95 9.35
C CYS A 283 -22.14 -0.45 9.61
N GLU A 284 -21.70 0.31 8.61
CA GLU A 284 -21.58 1.77 8.66
C GLU A 284 -22.94 2.48 8.79
N ARG A 285 -24.04 1.74 8.64
CA ARG A 285 -25.40 2.23 8.86
C ARG A 285 -25.80 2.22 10.33
N CYS A 286 -25.54 1.12 11.03
CA CYS A 286 -26.13 0.85 12.36
C CYS A 286 -25.12 0.54 13.47
N ASP A 287 -23.82 0.64 13.20
CA ASP A 287 -22.71 0.47 14.14
C ASP A 287 -22.60 -0.93 14.76
N ARG A 288 -23.04 -1.96 14.03
CA ARG A 288 -22.93 -3.36 14.46
C ARG A 288 -21.83 -4.08 13.69
N TYR A 289 -21.20 -5.03 14.36
CA TYR A 289 -20.01 -5.76 13.88
C TYR A 289 -20.34 -7.15 13.32
N ASN A 290 -21.61 -7.45 13.02
CA ASN A 290 -22.06 -8.79 12.63
C ASN A 290 -22.68 -8.87 11.23
N HIS A 291 -22.68 -7.78 10.47
CA HIS A 291 -23.17 -7.72 9.09
C HIS A 291 -22.59 -6.50 8.38
N LEU A 292 -22.68 -6.48 7.04
CA LEU A 292 -22.31 -5.32 6.22
C LEU A 292 -23.52 -4.42 5.95
N ARG A 293 -23.29 -3.17 5.55
CA ARG A 293 -24.37 -2.21 5.23
C ARG A 293 -25.42 -2.75 4.26
N ARG A 294 -25.01 -3.51 3.24
CA ARG A 294 -25.93 -4.11 2.24
C ARG A 294 -26.95 -5.08 2.86
N ASP A 295 -26.58 -5.70 3.98
CA ASP A 295 -27.39 -6.68 4.70
C ASP A 295 -28.16 -6.05 5.89
N CYS A 296 -28.02 -4.74 6.09
CA CYS A 296 -28.54 -4.04 7.26
C CYS A 296 -30.06 -3.80 7.18
N ARG A 297 -30.80 -4.44 8.09
CA ARG A 297 -32.25 -4.24 8.27
C ARG A 297 -32.62 -3.37 9.47
N ALA A 298 -31.63 -2.83 10.18
CA ALA A 298 -31.88 -2.02 11.37
C ALA A 298 -32.64 -0.72 11.02
N ARG A 299 -33.60 -0.36 11.87
CA ARG A 299 -34.20 0.98 11.85
C ARG A 299 -33.24 1.93 12.54
N VAL A 300 -32.63 2.82 11.77
CA VAL A 300 -31.71 3.86 12.27
C VAL A 300 -32.39 5.21 12.20
N ASN A 301 -32.06 6.08 13.15
CA ASN A 301 -32.64 7.41 13.23
C ASN A 301 -31.61 8.43 13.72
N CYS A 302 -31.09 9.24 12.81
CA CYS A 302 -30.11 10.27 13.11
C CYS A 302 -30.78 11.56 13.61
N GLN A 303 -30.50 11.92 14.87
CA GLN A 303 -31.09 13.08 15.53
C GLN A 303 -30.64 14.41 14.90
N VAL A 304 -29.38 14.52 14.49
CA VAL A 304 -28.84 15.72 13.80
C VAL A 304 -29.59 15.97 12.49
N CYS A 305 -29.89 14.92 11.74
CA CYS A 305 -30.67 15.02 10.51
C CYS A 305 -32.12 15.40 10.79
N LEU A 306 -32.74 14.82 11.82
CA LEU A 306 -34.12 15.14 12.20
C LEU A 306 -34.27 16.60 12.61
N GLN A 307 -33.36 17.11 13.45
CA GLN A 307 -33.34 18.50 13.89
C GLN A 307 -33.19 19.48 12.71
N ALA A 308 -32.43 19.09 11.69
CA ALA A 308 -32.28 19.83 10.44
C ALA A 308 -33.41 19.56 9.41
N ASN A 309 -34.52 18.92 9.80
CA ASN A 309 -35.65 18.53 8.95
C ASN A 309 -35.29 17.66 7.71
N ARG A 310 -34.19 16.89 7.79
CA ARG A 310 -33.69 15.98 6.74
C ARG A 310 -34.16 14.54 6.99
N LYS A 311 -35.48 14.31 6.98
CA LYS A 311 -36.10 13.01 7.35
C LYS A 311 -35.60 11.82 6.52
N GLY A 312 -35.33 12.01 5.23
CA GLY A 312 -34.77 10.96 4.37
C GLY A 312 -33.38 10.53 4.81
N ALA A 313 -32.48 11.50 5.02
CA ALA A 313 -31.13 11.25 5.51
C ALA A 313 -31.10 10.69 6.94
N ALA A 314 -32.07 11.07 7.78
CA ALA A 314 -32.17 10.55 9.15
C ALA A 314 -32.31 9.02 9.20
N ARG A 315 -32.85 8.39 8.15
CA ARG A 315 -33.08 6.94 8.08
C ARG A 315 -31.92 6.14 7.47
N SER A 316 -30.84 6.80 7.07
CA SER A 316 -29.72 6.18 6.35
C SER A 316 -28.50 5.84 7.21
N HIS A 317 -28.46 6.34 8.46
CA HIS A 317 -27.34 6.15 9.40
C HIS A 317 -27.74 6.44 10.85
N MET A 318 -26.93 5.99 11.81
CA MET A 318 -27.01 6.35 13.23
C MET A 318 -26.50 7.77 13.49
N THR A 319 -27.00 8.45 14.52
CA THR A 319 -26.53 9.80 14.90
C THR A 319 -25.02 9.86 15.04
N SER A 320 -24.39 8.85 15.65
CA SER A 320 -22.93 8.67 15.75
C SER A 320 -22.18 8.92 14.44
N ARG A 321 -22.77 8.55 13.29
CA ARG A 321 -22.17 8.63 11.95
C ARG A 321 -22.58 9.85 11.12
N CYS A 322 -23.33 10.78 11.70
CA CYS A 322 -23.78 11.93 10.94
C CYS A 322 -22.60 12.83 10.53
N THR A 323 -22.50 13.11 9.23
CA THR A 323 -21.44 13.93 8.63
C THR A 323 -21.69 15.43 8.78
N TRP A 324 -22.87 15.81 9.27
CA TRP A 324 -23.29 17.19 9.49
C TRP A 324 -23.28 17.58 10.97
N LYS A 325 -22.49 16.89 11.77
CA LYS A 325 -22.16 17.29 13.14
C LYS A 325 -21.19 18.45 13.15
#